data_AF-A0AAD6MCR9-F1
#
_entry.id   AF-A0AAD6MCR9-F1
#
_cell.length_a   1.000
_cell.length_b   1.000
_cell.length_c   1.000
_cell.angle_alpha   90.00
_cell.angle_beta   90.00
_cell.angle_gamma   90.00
#
_symmetry.space_group_name_H-M   'P 1'
#
loop_
_entity.id
_entity.type
_entity.pdbx_description
1 polymer ?
#
loop_
_entity_poly.entity_id
_entity_poly.type
_entity_poly.pdbx_seq_one_letter_code
_entity_poly.pdbx_strand_id
1 'polypeptide(L)'
;MSTPLPYFDRVAYSVQLEGIKVNNKVLPLPKSVFVPDHTGAGQTMVDSGTQFTFLLGPVYSALRKEFLLQTAGVLRVLNEPHYVFQGAMDLCYLIDSTSSSLPYLPVVKLMFRGAEMSVSGQRLLYRVPGEVRGKDSVWCFTFGNSDELGISSFLIGHHQQQNVWMEYDLENSRIGFAELRCDLAGQRLGLDVKNLA
;
A
#
# COMPACT_ATOMS: atom_id res chain seq x y z
N MET A 1 10.10 -23.91 -25.47
CA MET A 1 9.00 -22.97 -25.74
C MET A 1 9.41 -21.61 -25.20
N SER A 2 9.46 -20.56 -26.03
CA SER A 2 9.75 -19.19 -25.60
C SER A 2 8.48 -18.54 -25.05
N THR A 3 8.50 -18.07 -23.81
CA THR A 3 7.43 -17.21 -23.28
C THR A 3 7.49 -15.84 -23.96
N PRO A 4 6.38 -15.34 -24.54
CA PRO A 4 6.32 -13.99 -25.09
C PRO A 4 6.67 -12.95 -24.01
N LEU A 5 7.32 -11.85 -24.42
CA LEU A 5 7.59 -10.73 -23.52
C LEU A 5 6.27 -10.07 -23.09
N PRO A 6 6.15 -9.61 -21.83
CA PRO A 6 4.98 -8.89 -21.36
C PRO A 6 4.72 -7.61 -22.16
N TYR A 7 3.46 -7.35 -22.51
CA TYR A 7 3.04 -6.07 -23.07
C TYR A 7 2.76 -5.05 -21.95
N PHE A 8 3.81 -4.43 -21.42
CA PHE A 8 3.68 -3.40 -20.40
C PHE A 8 3.08 -2.10 -20.92
N ASP A 9 2.41 -1.38 -20.02
CA ASP A 9 2.21 0.04 -20.18
C ASP A 9 3.59 0.72 -20.24
N ARG A 10 3.91 1.28 -21.41
CA ARG A 10 5.21 1.87 -21.71
C ARG A 10 5.41 3.25 -21.10
N VAL A 11 4.35 3.90 -20.64
CA VAL A 11 4.45 5.21 -19.98
C VAL A 11 4.53 5.10 -18.46
N ALA A 12 4.37 3.88 -17.92
CA ALA A 12 4.39 3.64 -16.49
C ALA A 12 5.80 3.39 -15.92
N TYR A 13 6.09 4.02 -14.79
CA TYR A 13 7.26 3.70 -13.98
C TYR A 13 7.10 2.33 -13.33
N SER A 14 7.84 1.35 -13.82
CA SER A 14 7.64 -0.05 -13.47
C SER A 14 8.80 -0.62 -12.67
N VAL A 15 8.46 -1.40 -11.64
CA VAL A 15 9.43 -2.12 -10.80
C VAL A 15 9.03 -3.58 -10.69
N GLN A 16 9.95 -4.45 -10.30
CA GLN A 16 9.64 -5.85 -10.04
C GLN A 16 9.38 -6.05 -8.55
N LEU A 17 8.11 -6.19 -8.16
CA LEU A 17 7.77 -6.69 -6.83
C LEU A 17 8.20 -8.16 -6.73
N GLU A 18 8.84 -8.56 -5.63
CA GLU A 18 9.32 -9.94 -5.43
C GLU A 18 8.61 -10.64 -4.27
N GLY A 19 7.88 -9.89 -3.44
CA GLY A 19 7.18 -10.41 -2.29
C GLY A 19 6.58 -9.32 -1.42
N ILE A 20 5.81 -9.75 -0.43
CA ILE A 20 5.27 -8.89 0.63
C ILE A 20 5.53 -9.58 1.97
N LYS A 21 5.80 -8.78 2.98
CA LYS A 21 6.11 -9.23 4.34
C LYS A 21 5.30 -8.43 5.35
N VAL A 22 4.77 -9.11 6.37
CA VAL A 22 4.07 -8.49 7.51
C VAL A 22 4.90 -8.75 8.77
N ASN A 23 5.41 -7.69 9.39
CA ASN A 23 6.50 -7.72 10.37
C ASN A 23 7.69 -8.54 9.86
N ASN A 24 7.93 -9.72 10.44
CA ASN A 24 9.03 -10.61 10.07
C ASN A 24 8.60 -11.78 9.17
N LYS A 25 7.30 -11.91 8.86
CA LYS A 25 6.75 -13.02 8.10
C LYS A 25 6.57 -12.66 6.64
N VAL A 26 7.35 -13.31 5.77
CA VAL A 26 7.14 -13.25 4.31
C VAL A 26 5.87 -14.04 3.97
N LEU A 27 5.00 -13.46 3.16
CA LEU A 27 3.78 -14.15 2.74
C LEU A 27 4.13 -15.36 1.86
N PRO A 28 3.54 -16.55 2.09
CA PRO A 28 3.87 -17.76 1.35
C PRO A 28 3.19 -17.78 -0.02
N LEU A 29 3.62 -16.89 -0.91
CA LEU A 29 3.12 -16.74 -2.27
C LEU A 29 4.16 -17.27 -3.27
N PRO A 30 3.75 -18.02 -4.31
CA PRO A 30 4.68 -18.49 -5.33
C PRO A 30 5.23 -17.30 -6.12
N LYS A 31 6.52 -17.31 -6.47
CA LYS A 31 7.15 -16.17 -7.17
C LYS A 31 6.46 -15.80 -8.48
N SER A 32 5.80 -16.75 -9.13
CA SER A 32 5.04 -16.54 -10.36
C SER A 32 3.89 -15.53 -10.24
N VAL A 33 3.28 -15.32 -9.07
CA VAL A 33 2.19 -14.33 -8.94
C VAL A 33 2.68 -12.88 -9.06
N PHE A 34 3.99 -12.67 -8.95
CA PHE A 34 4.60 -11.35 -9.11
C PHE A 34 5.21 -11.16 -10.50
N VAL A 35 5.26 -12.21 -11.32
CA VAL A 35 5.78 -12.12 -12.69
C VAL A 35 4.63 -11.74 -13.61
N PRO A 36 4.74 -10.62 -14.35
CA PRO A 36 3.69 -10.24 -15.27
C PRO A 36 3.53 -11.23 -16.41
N ASP A 37 2.30 -11.41 -16.90
CA ASP A 37 2.04 -12.24 -18.06
C ASP A 37 2.21 -11.50 -19.39
N HIS A 38 2.02 -12.22 -20.50
CA HIS A 38 2.16 -11.69 -21.86
C HIS A 38 1.23 -10.50 -22.18
N THR A 39 0.11 -10.35 -21.48
CA THR A 39 -0.83 -9.23 -21.64
C THR A 39 -0.38 -7.96 -20.91
N GLY A 40 0.63 -8.08 -20.04
CA GLY A 40 1.03 -7.01 -19.13
C GLY A 40 0.36 -7.10 -17.76
N ALA A 41 -0.61 -8.01 -17.58
CA ALA A 41 -1.24 -8.22 -16.28
C ALA A 41 -0.20 -8.64 -15.23
N GLY A 42 -0.26 -8.02 -14.06
CA GLY A 42 0.72 -8.18 -12.99
C GLY A 42 1.92 -7.23 -13.07
N GLN A 43 1.95 -6.30 -14.03
CA GLN A 43 2.90 -5.18 -14.01
C GLN A 43 2.79 -4.42 -12.67
N THR A 44 3.92 -4.11 -12.03
CA THR A 44 3.93 -3.27 -10.83
C THR A 44 4.33 -1.86 -11.20
N MET A 45 3.40 -0.93 -11.03
CA MET A 45 3.54 0.48 -11.39
C MET A 45 3.64 1.35 -10.14
N VAL A 46 4.58 2.29 -10.13
CA VAL A 46 4.66 3.35 -9.12
C VAL A 46 3.84 4.54 -9.64
N ASP A 47 2.71 4.81 -8.99
CA ASP A 47 1.71 5.73 -9.52
C ASP A 47 1.27 6.75 -8.46
N SER A 48 1.68 8.00 -8.66
CA SER A 48 1.25 9.12 -7.80
C SER A 48 -0.17 9.60 -8.09
N GLY A 49 -0.77 9.21 -9.21
CA GLY A 49 -2.15 9.54 -9.58
C GLY A 49 -3.20 8.68 -8.87
N THR A 50 -2.81 7.49 -8.40
CA THR A 50 -3.66 6.60 -7.60
C THR A 50 -3.45 6.83 -6.11
N GLN A 51 -4.54 6.96 -5.35
CA GLN A 51 -4.47 7.28 -3.93
C GLN A 51 -3.80 6.19 -3.09
N PHE A 52 -4.31 4.96 -3.19
CA PHE A 52 -3.91 3.83 -2.36
C PHE A 52 -3.16 2.76 -3.16
N THR A 53 -2.55 1.81 -2.47
CA THR A 53 -1.90 0.68 -3.12
C THR A 53 -2.92 -0.40 -3.44
N PHE A 54 -2.95 -0.85 -4.69
CA PHE A 54 -3.81 -1.96 -5.13
C PHE A 54 -2.95 -3.12 -5.60
N LEU A 55 -3.34 -4.32 -5.18
CA LEU A 55 -2.61 -5.55 -5.44
C LEU A 55 -3.54 -6.55 -6.12
N LEU A 56 -2.98 -7.42 -6.97
CA LEU A 56 -3.73 -8.54 -7.55
C LEU A 56 -4.41 -9.37 -6.45
N GLY A 57 -5.60 -9.88 -6.73
CA GLY A 57 -6.47 -10.52 -5.75
C GLY A 57 -5.81 -11.59 -4.88
N PRO A 58 -5.01 -12.53 -5.43
CA PRO A 58 -4.30 -13.53 -4.62
C PRO A 58 -3.31 -12.91 -3.62
N VAL A 59 -2.61 -11.86 -4.02
CA VAL A 59 -1.61 -11.16 -3.20
C VAL A 59 -2.30 -10.30 -2.14
N TYR A 60 -3.33 -9.55 -2.53
CA TYR A 60 -4.16 -8.79 -1.61
C TYR A 60 -4.77 -9.70 -0.53
N SER A 61 -5.39 -10.81 -0.95
CA SER A 61 -6.04 -11.76 -0.03
C SER A 61 -5.06 -12.32 1.00
N ALA A 62 -3.84 -12.66 0.59
CA ALA A 62 -2.80 -13.14 1.49
C ALA A 62 -2.35 -12.04 2.47
N LEU A 63 -2.13 -10.82 1.99
CA LEU A 63 -1.73 -9.69 2.82
C LEU A 63 -2.82 -9.34 3.84
N ARG A 64 -4.05 -9.17 3.36
CA ARG A 64 -5.24 -8.89 4.19
C ARG A 64 -5.41 -9.93 5.29
N LYS A 65 -5.33 -11.22 4.94
CA LYS A 65 -5.44 -12.33 5.91
C LYS A 65 -4.35 -12.25 6.98
N GLU A 66 -3.09 -12.05 6.58
CA GLU A 66 -2.00 -11.97 7.54
C GLU A 66 -2.07 -10.72 8.42
N PHE A 67 -2.43 -9.58 7.84
CA PHE A 67 -2.60 -8.34 8.59
C PHE A 67 -3.72 -8.47 9.62
N LEU A 68 -4.88 -9.01 9.22
CA LEU A 68 -6.01 -9.30 10.12
C LEU A 68 -5.63 -10.25 11.26
N LEU A 69 -4.82 -11.29 10.98
CA LEU A 69 -4.34 -12.21 12.00
C LEU A 69 -3.44 -11.51 13.02
N GLN A 70 -2.55 -10.63 12.58
CA GLN A 70 -1.62 -9.91 13.47
C GLN A 70 -2.26 -8.71 14.19
N THR A 71 -3.41 -8.21 13.74
CA THR A 71 -4.18 -7.17 14.43
C THR A 71 -5.31 -7.73 15.29
N ALA A 72 -5.52 -9.06 15.28
CA ALA A 72 -6.51 -9.72 16.11
C ALA A 72 -6.28 -9.42 17.60
N GLY A 73 -7.31 -8.94 18.29
CA GLY A 73 -7.24 -8.55 19.71
C GLY A 73 -6.61 -7.17 19.97
N VAL A 74 -6.02 -6.53 18.94
CA VAL A 74 -5.49 -5.16 19.03
C VAL A 74 -6.49 -4.16 18.45
N LEU A 75 -7.12 -4.51 17.32
CA LEU A 75 -8.11 -3.68 16.65
C LEU A 75 -9.45 -4.41 16.56
N ARG A 76 -10.54 -3.64 16.64
CA ARG A 76 -11.89 -4.16 16.41
C ARG A 76 -12.26 -3.96 14.94
N VAL A 77 -12.52 -5.04 14.24
CA VAL A 77 -12.98 -5.02 12.84
C VAL A 77 -14.39 -4.42 12.78
N LEU A 78 -14.68 -3.61 11.75
CA LEU A 78 -16.00 -2.99 11.51
C LEU A 78 -17.11 -4.03 11.36
N ASN A 79 -16.79 -5.19 10.77
CA ASN A 79 -17.66 -6.36 10.61
C ASN A 79 -19.00 -6.07 9.90
N GLU A 80 -18.99 -5.16 8.91
CA GLU A 80 -20.11 -4.87 8.03
C GLU A 80 -19.86 -5.59 6.68
N PRO A 81 -20.64 -6.64 6.32
CA PRO A 81 -20.32 -7.53 5.19
C PRO A 81 -20.23 -6.87 3.80
N HIS A 82 -20.80 -5.67 3.65
CA HIS A 82 -20.86 -4.95 2.38
C HIS A 82 -20.13 -3.61 2.42
N TYR A 83 -19.45 -3.30 3.52
CA TYR A 83 -18.67 -2.08 3.60
C TYR A 83 -17.36 -2.27 2.85
N VAL A 84 -17.20 -1.52 1.76
CA VAL A 84 -15.98 -1.49 0.96
C VAL A 84 -15.61 -0.04 0.71
N PHE A 85 -14.43 0.37 1.18
CA PHE A 85 -13.92 1.70 0.92
C PHE A 85 -13.20 1.74 -0.43
N GLN A 86 -13.39 2.81 -1.20
CA GLN A 86 -12.77 3.00 -2.52
C GLN A 86 -12.99 1.81 -3.49
N GLY A 87 -14.12 1.11 -3.37
CA GLY A 87 -14.49 -0.02 -4.24
C GLY A 87 -13.69 -1.31 -4.06
N ALA A 88 -12.54 -1.28 -3.36
CA ALA A 88 -11.62 -2.42 -3.28
C ALA A 88 -10.92 -2.64 -1.94
N MET A 89 -11.19 -1.82 -0.93
CA MET A 89 -10.59 -1.89 0.40
C MET A 89 -11.64 -2.37 1.42
N ASP A 90 -11.67 -3.68 1.68
CA ASP A 90 -12.74 -4.34 2.47
C ASP A 90 -12.37 -4.58 3.95
N LEU A 91 -11.11 -4.34 4.34
CA LEU A 91 -10.63 -4.52 5.70
C LEU A 91 -10.65 -3.19 6.45
N CYS A 92 -11.68 -2.95 7.24
CA CYS A 92 -11.82 -1.74 8.06
C CYS A 92 -12.01 -2.06 9.54
N TYR A 93 -11.61 -1.11 10.38
CA TYR A 93 -11.60 -1.20 11.83
C TYR A 93 -12.34 -0.01 12.45
N LEU A 94 -12.79 -0.21 13.68
CA LEU A 94 -13.39 0.80 14.54
C LEU A 94 -12.37 1.25 15.56
N ILE A 95 -12.11 2.55 15.59
CA ILE A 95 -11.13 3.17 16.49
C ILE A 95 -11.79 4.33 17.21
N ASP A 96 -11.69 4.35 18.55
CA ASP A 96 -12.26 5.40 19.40
C ASP A 96 -11.82 6.78 18.89
N SER A 97 -12.79 7.64 18.58
CA SER A 97 -12.51 8.96 18.00
C SER A 97 -11.76 9.89 18.94
N THR A 98 -11.73 9.58 20.24
CA THR A 98 -10.97 10.31 21.26
C THR A 98 -9.52 9.82 21.38
N SER A 99 -9.16 8.71 20.72
CA SER A 99 -7.79 8.19 20.75
C SER A 99 -6.83 9.17 20.07
N SER A 100 -5.77 9.54 20.78
CA SER A 100 -4.73 10.43 20.26
C SER A 100 -3.80 9.76 19.25
N SER A 101 -3.77 8.43 19.22
CA SER A 101 -2.90 7.66 18.33
C SER A 101 -3.47 6.27 18.01
N LEU A 102 -2.92 5.66 16.96
CA LEU A 102 -3.17 4.25 16.64
C LEU A 102 -2.30 3.37 17.56
N PRO A 103 -2.77 2.17 17.92
CA PRO A 103 -1.91 1.18 18.58
C PRO A 103 -0.76 0.76 17.64
N TYR A 104 0.20 0.01 18.18
CA TYR A 104 1.23 -0.59 17.33
C TYR A 104 0.59 -1.49 16.27
N LEU A 105 0.88 -1.22 15.00
CA LEU A 105 0.40 -1.99 13.85
C LEU A 105 1.54 -2.78 13.23
N PRO A 106 1.26 -3.99 12.70
CA PRO A 106 2.28 -4.80 12.06
C PRO A 106 2.77 -4.11 10.78
N VAL A 107 4.09 -3.92 10.68
CA VAL A 107 4.71 -3.23 9.53
C VAL A 107 4.51 -4.06 8.27
N VAL A 108 4.00 -3.46 7.20
CA VAL A 108 3.91 -4.12 5.89
C VAL A 108 5.10 -3.68 5.06
N LYS A 109 5.81 -4.63 4.45
CA LYS A 109 6.95 -4.35 3.57
C LYS A 109 6.71 -4.90 2.19
N LEU A 110 6.88 -4.03 1.19
CA LEU A 110 6.94 -4.41 -0.22
C LEU A 110 8.39 -4.73 -0.56
N MET A 111 8.66 -5.95 -1.01
CA MET A 111 10.01 -6.45 -1.26
C MET A 111 10.32 -6.31 -2.75
N PHE A 112 11.41 -5.64 -3.08
CA PHE A 112 11.95 -5.50 -4.43
C PHE A 112 13.36 -6.08 -4.48
N ARG A 113 13.92 -6.19 -5.68
CA ARG A 113 15.32 -6.60 -5.83
C ARG A 113 16.25 -5.61 -5.13
N GLY A 114 16.88 -6.04 -4.03
CA GLY A 114 17.86 -5.26 -3.30
C GLY A 114 17.30 -4.16 -2.38
N ALA A 115 15.97 -4.04 -2.23
CA ALA A 115 15.35 -3.03 -1.38
C ALA A 115 14.00 -3.48 -0.80
N GLU A 116 13.62 -2.97 0.37
CA GLU A 116 12.30 -3.16 0.97
C GLU A 116 11.68 -1.80 1.29
N MET A 117 10.48 -1.52 0.79
CA MET A 117 9.72 -0.32 1.16
C MET A 117 8.81 -0.66 2.35
N SER A 118 9.01 0.00 3.48
CA SER A 118 8.18 -0.21 4.67
C SER A 118 7.00 0.76 4.72
N VAL A 119 5.83 0.22 5.05
CA VAL A 119 4.60 0.95 5.38
C VAL A 119 4.28 0.67 6.84
N SER A 120 4.25 1.72 7.65
CA SER A 120 4.16 1.61 9.11
C SER A 120 3.30 2.71 9.71
N GLY A 121 2.83 2.47 10.95
CA GLY A 121 2.06 3.43 11.72
C GLY A 121 0.78 3.88 11.00
N GLN A 122 0.54 5.19 10.97
CA GLN A 122 -0.67 5.77 10.37
C GLN A 122 -0.80 5.54 8.87
N ARG A 123 0.27 5.20 8.14
CA ARG A 123 0.18 4.89 6.69
C ARG A 123 -0.47 3.54 6.39
N LEU A 124 -0.68 2.70 7.41
CA LEU A 124 -1.34 1.40 7.25
C LEU A 124 -2.87 1.50 7.28
N LEU A 125 -3.42 2.51 7.94
CA LEU A 125 -4.86 2.71 8.09
C LEU A 125 -5.24 4.14 7.72
N TYR A 126 -6.28 4.29 6.90
CA TYR A 126 -6.84 5.58 6.53
C TYR A 126 -8.15 5.82 7.26
N ARG A 127 -8.24 6.93 8.01
CA ARG A 127 -9.49 7.36 8.65
C ARG A 127 -10.45 7.83 7.56
N VAL A 128 -11.58 7.15 7.41
CA VAL A 128 -12.58 7.51 6.40
C VAL A 128 -13.33 8.75 6.88
N PRO A 129 -13.27 9.90 6.17
CA PRO A 129 -13.93 11.12 6.60
C PRO A 129 -15.45 10.94 6.67
N GLY A 130 -16.07 11.41 7.76
CA GLY A 130 -17.52 11.35 7.96
C GLY A 130 -18.06 9.99 8.40
N GLU A 131 -17.27 8.91 8.33
CA GLU A 131 -17.70 7.57 8.73
C GLU A 131 -17.44 7.31 10.22
N VAL A 132 -18.54 7.27 10.98
CA VAL A 132 -18.55 7.09 12.43
C VAL A 132 -19.59 6.02 12.81
N ARG A 133 -19.29 5.21 13.82
CA ARG A 133 -20.21 4.26 14.46
C ARG A 133 -20.18 4.48 15.97
N GLY A 134 -21.21 5.15 16.49
CA GLY A 134 -21.23 5.56 17.90
C GLY A 134 -20.08 6.51 18.22
N LYS A 135 -19.18 6.11 19.12
CA LYS A 135 -17.99 6.90 19.49
C LYS A 135 -16.78 6.64 18.58
N ASP A 136 -16.85 5.63 17.73
CA ASP A 136 -15.71 5.15 16.96
C ASP A 136 -15.72 5.71 15.53
N SER A 137 -14.54 6.07 15.04
CA SER A 137 -14.31 6.39 13.63
C SER A 137 -13.95 5.14 12.85
N VAL A 138 -14.30 5.10 11.57
CA VAL A 138 -13.95 4.00 10.66
C VAL A 138 -12.56 4.24 10.06
N TRP A 139 -11.69 3.23 10.14
CA TRP A 139 -10.35 3.25 9.58
C TRP A 139 -10.12 2.05 8.67
N CYS A 140 -9.81 2.27 7.41
CA CYS A 140 -9.64 1.20 6.42
C CYS A 140 -8.17 0.93 6.11
N PHE A 141 -7.83 -0.34 5.94
CA PHE A 141 -6.50 -0.78 5.54
C PHE A 141 -6.14 -0.19 4.18
N THR A 142 -4.95 0.39 4.05
CA THR A 142 -4.55 1.24 2.91
C THR A 142 -4.12 0.45 1.65
N PHE A 143 -4.43 -0.85 1.62
CA PHE A 143 -4.25 -1.73 0.49
C PHE A 143 -5.61 -2.25 0.02
N GLY A 144 -5.80 -2.41 -1.28
CA GLY A 144 -7.01 -2.96 -1.88
C GLY A 144 -6.76 -4.02 -2.95
N ASN A 145 -7.84 -4.67 -3.38
CA ASN A 145 -7.83 -5.62 -4.48
C ASN A 145 -7.97 -4.91 -5.84
N SER A 146 -6.94 -4.95 -6.68
CA SER A 146 -6.98 -4.31 -8.00
C SER A 146 -8.04 -4.95 -8.93
N ASP A 147 -8.34 -6.23 -8.73
CA ASP A 147 -9.29 -6.97 -9.57
C ASP A 147 -10.72 -6.42 -9.42
N GLU A 148 -11.08 -5.93 -8.22
CA GLU A 148 -12.39 -5.30 -7.94
C GLU A 148 -12.54 -3.93 -8.63
N LEU A 149 -11.41 -3.32 -9.03
CA LEU A 149 -11.39 -2.08 -9.81
C LEU A 149 -11.32 -2.33 -11.32
N GLY A 150 -11.28 -3.60 -11.76
CA GLY A 150 -11.03 -3.95 -13.16
C GLY A 150 -9.59 -3.66 -13.62
N ILE A 151 -8.65 -3.53 -12.67
CA ILE A 151 -7.24 -3.25 -12.93
C ILE A 151 -6.44 -4.53 -12.68
N SER A 152 -5.83 -5.09 -13.72
CA SER A 152 -5.03 -6.32 -13.62
C SER A 152 -3.55 -6.04 -13.36
N SER A 153 -3.22 -5.08 -12.49
CA SER A 153 -1.85 -4.64 -12.21
C SER A 153 -1.64 -4.30 -10.74
N PHE A 154 -0.40 -4.38 -10.26
CA PHE A 154 -0.05 -3.84 -8.94
C PHE A 154 0.19 -2.33 -9.07
N LEU A 155 -0.44 -1.53 -8.22
CA LEU A 155 -0.29 -0.08 -8.18
C LEU A 155 0.27 0.33 -6.82
N ILE A 156 1.44 0.95 -6.79
CA ILE A 156 2.00 1.58 -5.58
C ILE A 156 1.52 3.02 -5.55
N GLY A 157 0.42 3.25 -4.85
CA GLY A 157 -0.26 4.55 -4.78
C GLY A 157 0.50 5.61 -3.99
N HIS A 158 0.06 6.86 -4.13
CA HIS A 158 0.70 8.00 -3.49
C HIS A 158 0.75 7.89 -1.96
N HIS A 159 -0.24 7.25 -1.32
CA HIS A 159 -0.32 7.19 0.13
C HIS A 159 0.88 6.44 0.73
N GLN A 160 1.33 5.38 0.06
CA GLN A 160 2.52 4.62 0.44
C GLN A 160 3.83 5.35 0.11
N GLN A 161 3.81 6.26 -0.86
CA GLN A 161 4.95 7.12 -1.22
C GLN A 161 5.12 8.33 -0.28
N GLN A 162 4.15 8.64 0.57
CA GLN A 162 4.29 9.72 1.57
C GLN A 162 5.36 9.38 2.60
N ASN A 163 6.15 10.39 3.01
CA ASN A 163 7.31 10.23 3.89
C ASN A 163 8.36 9.24 3.33
N VAL A 164 8.48 9.23 2.00
CA VAL A 164 9.50 8.50 1.26
C VAL A 164 10.09 9.46 0.23
N TRP A 165 11.41 9.56 0.17
CA TRP A 165 12.10 10.20 -0.93
C TRP A 165 12.10 9.23 -2.11
N MET A 166 11.47 9.62 -3.22
CA MET A 166 11.41 8.83 -4.44
C MET A 166 12.31 9.46 -5.50
N GLU A 167 13.23 8.68 -6.07
CA GLU A 167 14.12 9.09 -7.15
C GLU A 167 13.85 8.26 -8.40
N TYR A 168 13.60 8.94 -9.52
CA TYR A 168 13.36 8.30 -10.82
C TYR A 168 14.60 8.54 -11.71
N ASP A 169 15.49 7.57 -11.73
CA ASP A 169 16.73 7.63 -12.51
C ASP A 169 16.47 6.98 -13.87
N LEU A 170 16.08 7.83 -14.84
CA LEU A 170 15.70 7.41 -16.19
C LEU A 170 16.91 6.92 -17.00
N GLU A 171 18.09 7.47 -16.73
CA GLU A 171 19.33 7.09 -17.42
C GLU A 171 19.72 5.65 -17.07
N ASN A 172 19.63 5.27 -15.79
CA ASN A 172 19.95 3.92 -15.32
C ASN A 172 18.73 2.99 -15.21
N SER A 173 17.55 3.46 -15.65
CA SER A 173 16.29 2.70 -15.63
C SER A 173 15.97 2.10 -14.25
N ARG A 174 16.06 2.91 -13.19
CA ARG A 174 15.82 2.47 -11.81
C ARG A 174 15.03 3.49 -11.01
N ILE A 175 14.37 2.99 -9.97
CA ILE A 175 13.71 3.82 -8.97
C ILE A 175 14.42 3.62 -7.63
N GLY A 176 14.90 4.71 -7.06
CA GLY A 176 15.45 4.76 -5.71
C GLY A 176 14.38 5.20 -4.72
N PHE A 177 14.41 4.62 -3.51
CA PHE A 177 13.58 5.12 -2.42
C PHE A 177 14.31 5.08 -1.08
N ALA A 178 14.02 6.07 -0.23
CA ALA A 178 14.55 6.14 1.13
C ALA A 178 13.48 6.70 2.08
N GLU A 179 13.35 6.13 3.28
CA GLU A 179 12.43 6.67 4.30
C GLU A 179 12.86 8.08 4.71
N LEU A 180 11.91 9.02 4.71
CA LEU A 180 12.15 10.43 5.01
C LEU A 180 11.04 10.98 5.90
N ARG A 181 11.39 11.84 6.84
CA ARG A 181 10.42 12.64 7.60
C ARG A 181 10.22 13.98 6.87
N CYS A 182 9.16 14.08 6.07
CA CYS A 182 8.94 15.25 5.22
C CYS A 182 8.74 16.54 6.03
N ASP A 183 8.20 16.45 7.24
CA ASP A 183 8.08 17.56 8.19
C ASP A 183 9.45 18.12 8.60
N LEU A 184 10.39 17.23 8.96
CA LEU A 184 11.75 17.61 9.32
C LEU A 184 12.56 18.08 8.10
N ALA A 185 12.36 17.44 6.95
CA ALA A 185 12.99 17.84 5.71
C ALA A 185 12.53 19.24 5.25
N GLY A 186 11.22 19.50 5.31
CA GLY A 186 10.64 20.80 4.98
C GLY A 186 11.21 21.92 5.86
N GLN A 187 11.28 21.69 7.18
CA GLN A 187 11.91 22.64 8.10
C GLN A 187 13.38 22.95 7.72
N ARG A 188 14.17 21.92 7.39
CA ARG A 188 15.57 22.08 6.97
C ARG A 188 15.72 22.81 5.64
N LEU A 189 14.73 22.68 4.75
CA LEU A 189 14.69 23.34 3.45
C LEU A 189 14.03 24.72 3.50
N GLY A 190 13.63 25.22 4.68
CA GLY A 190 12.93 26.49 4.83
C GLY A 190 11.49 26.49 4.29
N LEU A 191 10.93 25.31 4.02
CA LEU A 191 9.55 25.10 3.61
C LEU A 191 8.69 24.92 4.87
N ASP A 192 8.36 26.02 5.55
CA ASP A 192 7.54 25.96 6.76
C ASP A 192 6.08 25.64 6.39
N VAL A 193 5.66 24.40 6.66
CA VAL A 193 4.32 23.86 6.33
C VAL A 193 3.22 24.48 7.21
N LYS A 194 3.57 25.37 8.15
CA LYS A 194 2.61 26.05 9.05
C LYS A 194 1.64 27.01 8.35
N ASN A 195 1.82 27.31 7.07
CA ASN A 195 0.97 28.26 6.32
C ASN A 195 0.08 27.60 5.24
N LEU A 196 -0.16 26.30 5.29
CA LEU A 196 -1.02 25.58 4.34
C LEU A 196 -2.26 24.94 5.01
N ALA A 197 -2.93 25.71 5.86
CA ALA A 197 -4.25 25.38 6.40
C ALA A 197 -5.26 26.47 6.01
#